data_AF-A0A950GQZ6-F1
#
_entry.id   AF-A0A950GQZ6-F1
#
_cell.length_a   1.000
_cell.length_b   1.000
_cell.length_c   1.000
_cell.angle_alpha   90.00
_cell.angle_beta   90.00
_cell.angle_gamma   90.00
#
_symmetry.space_group_name_H-M   'P 1'
#
loop_
_entity.id
_entity.type
_entity.pdbx_description
1 polymer ?
#
loop_
_entity_poly.entity_id
_entity_poly.type
_entity_poly.pdbx_seq_one_letter_code
_entity_poly.pdbx_strand_id
1 'polypeptide(L)' 'MSPSTFRVQFIDDKGEFAFTEPSDRENAIVQACSLRLRFMVQAIVDDITGDIVMGADEIRAEAQRREPSARPLMG' A
#
# COMPACT_ATOMS: atom_id res chain seq x y z
N MET A 1 -4.73 20.56 9.28
CA MET A 1 -3.55 19.77 8.88
C MET A 1 -2.73 20.62 7.94
N SER A 2 -1.48 20.92 8.26
CA SER A 2 -0.59 21.67 7.35
C SER A 2 -0.18 20.75 6.20
N PRO A 3 -0.18 21.22 4.94
CA PRO A 3 0.29 20.41 3.82
C PRO A 3 1.78 20.14 3.99
N SER A 4 2.18 18.86 3.89
CA SER A 4 3.59 18.48 3.89
C SER A 4 4.25 19.10 2.65
N THR A 5 5.16 20.05 2.86
CA THR A 5 5.98 20.60 1.78
C THR A 5 7.08 19.62 1.45
N PHE A 6 7.00 19.00 0.27
CA PHE A 6 8.05 18.15 -0.25
C PHE A 6 9.23 19.04 -0.67
N ARG A 7 10.37 18.90 -0.01
CA ARG A 7 11.62 19.54 -0.44
C ARG A 7 12.37 18.54 -1.32
N VAL A 8 12.56 18.86 -2.59
CA VAL A 8 13.42 18.07 -3.48
C VAL A 8 14.85 18.55 -3.29
N GLN A 9 15.74 17.64 -2.91
CA GLN A 9 17.16 17.91 -2.68
C GLN A 9 17.92 17.61 -3.96
N PHE A 10 18.50 18.64 -4.57
CA PHE A 10 19.47 18.49 -5.67
C PHE A 10 20.86 18.83 -5.16
N ILE A 11 21.87 18.09 -5.63
CA ILE A 11 23.29 18.44 -5.46
C ILE A 11 23.63 19.28 -6.70
N ASP A 12 24.07 20.52 -6.51
CA ASP A 12 24.47 21.37 -7.63
C ASP A 12 25.83 20.93 -8.23
N ASP A 13 26.24 21.56 -9.33
CA ASP A 13 27.51 21.29 -10.01
C ASP A 13 28.76 21.59 -9.16
N LYS A 14 28.56 22.22 -7.99
CA LYS A 14 29.59 22.55 -7.01
C LYS A 14 29.56 21.64 -5.78
N GLY A 15 28.62 20.70 -5.71
CA GLY A 15 28.47 19.78 -4.58
C GLY A 15 27.77 20.41 -3.37
N GLU A 16 27.18 21.59 -3.51
CA GLU A 16 26.51 22.32 -2.44
C GLU A 16 25.01 21.96 -2.39
N PHE A 17 24.46 21.89 -1.18
CA PHE A 17 23.04 21.62 -0.97
C PHE A 17 22.23 22.91 -1.18
N ALA A 18 21.75 23.12 -2.40
CA ALA A 18 20.82 24.20 -2.69
C ALA A 18 19.37 23.75 -2.48
N PHE A 19 18.66 24.43 -1.58
CA PHE A 19 17.20 24.29 -1.48
C PHE A 19 16.55 25.30 -2.42
N THR A 20 16.10 24.85 -3.59
CA THR A 20 15.20 25.63 -4.44
C THR A 20 13.77 25.29 -4.09
N GLU A 21 12.93 26.31 -3.88
CA GLU A 21 11.50 26.11 -3.75
C GLU A 21 10.96 25.57 -5.10
N PRO A 22 10.23 24.45 -5.10
CA PRO A 22 9.70 23.88 -6.34
C PRO A 22 8.71 24.85 -6.97
N SER A 23 8.76 24.95 -8.30
CA SER A 23 7.78 25.71 -9.06
C SER A 23 6.37 25.13 -8.91
N ASP A 24 5.34 25.94 -9.18
CA ASP A 24 3.95 25.48 -9.19
C ASP A 24 3.73 24.29 -10.14
N ARG A 25 4.47 24.27 -11.26
CA ARG A 25 4.41 23.17 -12.23
C ARG A 25 4.97 21.87 -11.64
N GLU A 26 6.10 21.93 -10.95
CA GLU A 26 6.71 20.76 -10.29
C GLU A 26 5.82 20.28 -9.15
N ASN A 27 5.25 21.19 -8.37
CA ASN A 27 4.29 20.85 -7.32
C ASN A 27 3.04 20.17 -7.88
N ALA A 28 2.49 20.67 -9.01
CA ALA A 28 1.36 20.04 -9.67
C ALA A 28 1.68 18.62 -10.17
N ILE A 29 2.89 18.40 -10.69
CA ILE A 29 3.36 17.06 -11.10
C ILE A 29 3.44 16.14 -9.88
N VAL A 30 4.07 16.58 -8.79
CA VAL A 30 4.20 15.81 -7.55
C VAL A 30 2.82 15.45 -6.98
N GLN A 31 1.88 16.39 -6.98
CA GLN A 31 0.51 16.14 -6.53
C GLN A 31 -0.22 15.13 -7.42
N ALA A 32 -0.12 15.25 -8.75
CA ALA A 32 -0.72 14.31 -9.68
C ALA A 32 -0.14 12.90 -9.53
N CYS A 33 1.18 12.79 -9.42
CA CYS A 33 1.87 11.53 -9.16
C CYS A 33 1.46 10.91 -7.81
N SER A 34 1.40 11.72 -6.75
CA SER A 34 0.99 11.27 -5.41
C SER A 34 -0.44 10.75 -5.39
N LEU A 35 -1.36 11.42 -6.10
CA LEU A 35 -2.74 10.99 -6.22
C LEU A 35 -2.85 9.66 -6.98
N ARG A 36 -2.13 9.52 -8.10
CA ARG A 36 -2.12 8.28 -8.88
C ARG A 36 -1.52 7.11 -8.10
N LEU A 37 -0.42 7.34 -7.36
CA LEU A 37 0.17 6.34 -6.47
C LEU A 37 -0.82 5.89 -5.40
N ARG A 38 -1.56 6.82 -4.79
CA ARG A 38 -2.59 6.47 -3.80
C ARG A 38 -3.65 5.53 -4.38
N PHE A 39 -4.15 5.80 -5.57
CA PHE A 39 -5.14 4.93 -6.21
C PHE A 39 -4.58 3.55 -6.55
N MET A 40 -3.34 3.47 -7.03
CA MET A 40 -2.70 2.18 -7.32
C MET A 40 -2.49 1.35 -6.06
N VAL A 41 -2.00 1.97 -4.98
CA VAL A 41 -1.82 1.30 -3.69
C VAL A 41 -3.17 0.84 -3.12
N GLN A 42 -4.20 1.68 -3.20
CA GLN A 42 -5.53 1.31 -2.72
C GLN A 42 -6.07 0.09 -3.48
N ALA A 43 -5.97 0.07 -4.81
CA ALA A 43 -6.43 -1.05 -5.62
C ALA A 43 -5.70 -2.36 -5.25
N ILE A 44 -4.38 -2.31 -5.02
CA ILE A 44 -3.59 -3.47 -4.58
C ILE A 44 -4.04 -3.95 -3.20
N VAL A 45 -4.28 -3.03 -2.26
CA VAL A 45 -4.76 -3.37 -0.92
C VAL A 45 -6.14 -4.01 -0.97
N ASP A 46 -7.05 -3.48 -1.78
CA ASP A 46 -8.41 -4.00 -1.94
C ASP A 46 -8.39 -5.42 -2.54
N ASP A 47 -7.54 -5.66 -3.54
CA ASP A 47 -7.35 -6.96 -4.18
C ASP A 47 -6.82 -8.01 -3.20
N ILE A 48 -5.70 -7.71 -2.52
CA ILE A 48 -5.11 -8.60 -1.51
C ILE A 48 -6.10 -8.88 -0.37
N THR A 49 -6.85 -7.85 0.07
CA THR A 49 -7.84 -8.01 1.14
C THR A 49 -9.00 -8.90 0.67
N GLY A 50 -9.44 -8.73 -0.58
CA GLY A 50 -10.44 -9.59 -1.21
C GLY A 50 -10.00 -11.05 -1.23
N ASP A 51 -8.79 -11.33 -1.71
CA ASP A 51 -8.22 -12.68 -1.76
C ASP A 51 -8.11 -13.33 -0.38
N ILE A 52 -7.66 -12.58 0.63
CA ILE A 52 -7.55 -13.07 2.01
C ILE A 52 -8.94 -13.42 2.56
N VAL A 53 -9.94 -12.57 2.34
CA VAL A 53 -11.31 -12.80 2.82
C VAL A 53 -11.92 -14.02 2.12
N MET A 54 -11.80 -14.12 0.80
CA MET A 54 -12.27 -15.28 0.04
C MET A 54 -11.60 -16.58 0.50
N GLY A 55 -10.27 -16.59 0.64
CA GLY A 55 -9.55 -17.76 1.14
C GLY A 55 -9.95 -18.14 2.57
N ALA A 56 -10.21 -17.17 3.44
CA ALA A 56 -10.69 -17.43 4.79
C ALA A 56 -12.10 -18.06 4.80
N ASP A 57 -12.98 -17.61 3.92
CA ASP A 57 -14.33 -18.16 3.76
C ASP A 57 -14.29 -19.58 3.17
N GLU A 58 -13.40 -19.86 2.22
CA GLU A 58 -13.18 -21.20 1.68
C GLU A 58 -12.67 -22.18 2.75
N ILE A 59 -11.69 -21.77 3.56
CA ILE A 59 -11.19 -22.57 4.69
C ILE A 59 -12.31 -22.83 5.69
N ARG A 60 -13.13 -21.82 6.00
CA ARG A 60 -14.26 -21.97 6.92
C ARG A 60 -15.31 -22.92 6.34
N ALA A 61 -15.64 -22.81 5.06
CA ALA A 61 -16.59 -23.68 4.39
C ALA A 61 -16.09 -25.13 4.34
N GLU A 62 -14.80 -25.34 4.10
CA GLU A 62 -14.17 -26.67 4.15
C GLU A 62 -14.18 -27.25 5.56
N ALA A 63 -13.86 -26.44 6.58
CA ALA A 63 -13.94 -26.87 7.98
C ALA A 63 -15.36 -27.24 8.42
N GLN A 64 -16.39 -26.61 7.86
CA GLN A 64 -17.79 -26.95 8.11
C GLN A 64 -18.23 -28.24 7.38
N ARG A 65 -17.69 -28.51 6.20
CA ARG A 65 -17.96 -29.76 5.45
C ARG A 65 -17.27 -30.96 6.06
N ARG A 66 -16.10 -30.77 6.66
CA ARG A 66 -15.46 -31.79 7.49
C ARG A 66 -16.17 -31.85 8.84
N GLU A 67 -17.12 -32.78 8.98
CA GLU A 67 -17.54 -33.24 10.32
C GLU A 67 -16.29 -33.52 11.19
N PRO A 68 -16.35 -33.33 12.52
CA PRO A 68 -15.17 -33.38 13.39
C PRO A 68 -14.39 -34.67 13.14
N SER A 69 -13.22 -34.54 12.52
CA SER A 69 -12.36 -35.68 12.24
C SER A 69 -12.09 -36.39 13.56
N ALA A 70 -12.35 -37.70 13.58
CA ALA A 70 -12.28 -38.59 14.72
C ALA A 70 -11.19 -38.21 15.74
N ARG A 71 -11.55 -38.34 17.04
CA ARG A 71 -10.66 -38.14 18.19
C ARG A 71 -9.22 -38.59 17.90
N PRO A 72 -8.19 -37.83 18.31
CA PRO A 72 -6.84 -38.34 18.26
C PRO A 72 -6.79 -39.64 19.06
N LEU A 73 -6.31 -40.72 18.44
CA LEU A 73 -6.04 -41.98 19.15
C LEU A 73 -4.90 -41.68 20.13
N MET A 74 -5.25 -41.47 21.41
CA MET A 74 -4.29 -41.49 22.51
C MET A 74 -3.62 -42.86 22.51
N GLY A 75 -2.31 -42.87 22.27
CA GLY A 75 -1.39 -43.98 22.49
C GLY A 75 -0.34 -43.57 23.50
#